data_AF-A0A2D6ENT5-F1
#
_entry.id   AF-A0A2D6ENT5-F1
#
_cell.length_a   1.000
_cell.length_b   1.000
_cell.length_c   1.000
_cell.angle_alpha   90.00
_cell.angle_beta   90.00
_cell.angle_gamma   90.00
#
_symmetry.space_group_name_H-M   'P 1'
#
loop_
_entity.id
_entity.type
_entity.pdbx_description
1 polymer ?
#
loop_
_entity_poly.entity_id
_entity_poly.type
_entity_poly.pdbx_seq_one_letter_code
_entity_poly.pdbx_strand_id
1 'polypeptide(L)'
;MKTLRLILGDQLSHNISSLSQAQKGEDIVFMCEVMSEATYVKHHKKKIVFLFSAMRHFAQELKKNGHHVVYTQLDDPENASSFKGELQRQIKKHNMSSPQYMVQF
;
A
#
# COMPACT_ATOMS: atom_id res chain seq x y z
N MET A 1 -3.41 -15.42 -12.29
CA MET A 1 -4.13 -14.11 -12.31
C MET A 1 -3.34 -13.18 -11.42
N LYS A 2 -3.11 -11.92 -11.82
CA LYS A 2 -2.36 -10.96 -10.99
C LYS A 2 -3.21 -10.53 -9.79
N THR A 3 -2.64 -10.55 -8.59
CA THR A 3 -3.31 -10.14 -7.35
C THR A 3 -2.76 -8.79 -6.87
N LEU A 4 -3.65 -7.93 -6.36
CA LEU A 4 -3.26 -6.64 -5.77
C LEU A 4 -3.31 -6.78 -4.25
N ARG A 5 -2.15 -6.75 -3.62
CA ARG A 5 -1.97 -7.00 -2.19
C ARG A 5 -1.77 -5.66 -1.49
N LEU A 6 -2.84 -5.15 -0.89
CA LEU A 6 -2.77 -3.91 -0.12
C LEU A 6 -2.01 -4.14 1.20
N ILE A 7 -1.09 -3.25 1.52
CA ILE A 7 -0.42 -3.17 2.82
C ILE A 7 -0.65 -1.78 3.41
N LEU A 8 -1.20 -1.75 4.62
CA LEU A 8 -1.49 -0.54 5.39
C LEU A 8 -0.28 -0.10 6.24
N GLY A 9 -0.33 1.13 6.76
CA GLY A 9 0.77 1.71 7.53
C GLY A 9 1.06 1.03 8.86
N ASP A 10 0.11 0.29 9.42
CA ASP A 10 0.22 -0.51 10.65
C ASP A 10 0.67 -1.95 10.39
N GLN A 11 0.80 -2.35 9.13
CA GLN A 11 1.06 -3.73 8.68
C GLN A 11 2.51 -3.95 8.21
N LEU A 12 3.44 -3.10 8.61
CA LEU A 12 4.83 -3.07 8.10
C LEU A 12 5.68 -4.21 8.68
N SER A 13 5.36 -5.44 8.29
CA SER A 13 6.01 -6.67 8.72
C SER A 13 6.25 -7.59 7.54
N HIS A 14 7.47 -8.14 7.43
CA HIS A 14 7.83 -9.13 6.40
C HIS A 14 7.06 -10.45 6.54
N ASN A 15 6.48 -10.72 7.71
CA ASN A 15 5.75 -11.95 8.02
C ASN A 15 4.23 -11.81 7.88
N ILE A 16 3.72 -10.66 7.42
CA ILE A 16 2.29 -10.51 7.19
C ILE A 16 1.84 -11.50 6.10
N SER A 17 0.69 -12.14 6.30
CA SER A 17 0.33 -13.24 5.41
C SER A 17 -0.01 -12.77 3.98
N SER A 18 -0.37 -11.49 3.82
CA SER A 18 -0.49 -10.87 2.50
C SER A 18 0.81 -10.92 1.72
N LEU A 19 1.98 -10.82 2.36
CA LEU A 19 3.28 -10.99 1.72
C LEU A 19 3.71 -12.46 1.60
N SER A 20 3.43 -13.29 2.61
CA SER A 20 3.88 -14.69 2.59
C SER A 20 3.25 -15.50 1.45
N GLN A 21 2.03 -15.13 1.05
CA GLN A 21 1.33 -15.75 -0.08
C GLN A 21 1.62 -15.06 -1.42
N ALA A 22 2.44 -14.00 -1.46
CA ALA A 22 2.67 -13.21 -2.66
C ALA A 22 3.61 -13.92 -3.66
N GLN A 23 3.15 -14.07 -4.89
CA GLN A 23 3.99 -14.56 -5.99
C GLN A 23 4.87 -13.41 -6.49
N LYS A 24 6.17 -13.45 -6.16
CA LYS A 24 7.14 -12.45 -6.60
C LYS A 24 7.16 -12.37 -8.13
N GLY A 25 7.06 -11.16 -8.67
CA GLY A 25 7.04 -10.89 -10.11
C GLY A 25 5.66 -10.95 -10.77
N GLU A 26 4.66 -11.57 -10.12
CA GLU A 26 3.28 -11.64 -10.63
C GLU A 26 2.33 -10.73 -9.86
N ASP A 27 2.40 -10.81 -8.53
CA ASP A 27 1.56 -10.03 -7.63
C ASP A 27 2.10 -8.62 -7.43
N ILE A 28 1.19 -7.66 -7.31
CA ILE A 28 1.49 -6.26 -7.03
C ILE A 28 1.25 -6.02 -5.55
N VAL A 29 2.30 -5.68 -4.82
CA VAL A 29 2.16 -5.10 -3.48
C VAL A 29 1.83 -3.62 -3.64
N PHE A 30 0.73 -3.19 -3.05
CA PHE A 30 0.26 -1.83 -3.13
C PHE A 30 0.26 -1.15 -1.76
N MET A 31 0.84 0.04 -1.71
CA MET A 31 0.87 0.91 -0.53
C MET A 31 0.54 2.33 -0.97
N CYS A 32 -0.18 3.09 -0.15
CA CYS A 32 -0.46 4.49 -0.43
C CYS A 32 -0.54 5.34 0.84
N GLU A 33 -0.06 6.58 0.73
CA GLU A 33 -0.18 7.60 1.77
C GLU A 33 -1.50 8.35 1.55
N VAL A 34 -2.46 8.21 2.46
CA VAL A 34 -3.75 8.92 2.38
C VAL A 34 -4.04 9.65 3.70
N MET A 35 -4.28 10.96 3.60
CA MET A 35 -4.54 11.78 4.80
C MET A 35 -5.81 11.39 5.53
N SER A 36 -6.85 10.95 4.82
CA SER A 36 -8.14 10.57 5.41
C SER A 36 -8.01 9.56 6.56
N GLU A 37 -7.00 8.72 6.49
CA GLU A 37 -6.73 7.62 7.44
C GLU A 37 -5.70 8.03 8.48
N ALA A 38 -4.75 8.89 8.09
CA ALA A 38 -3.78 9.50 9.00
C ALA A 38 -4.40 10.55 9.94
N THR A 39 -5.60 11.08 9.63
CA THR A 39 -6.28 12.13 10.40
C THR A 39 -7.65 11.76 10.95
N TYR A 40 -8.10 10.51 10.82
CA TYR A 40 -9.39 10.07 11.39
C TYR A 40 -9.50 10.33 12.91
N VAL A 41 -8.34 10.38 13.58
CA VAL A 41 -8.17 10.92 14.94
C VAL A 41 -7.13 12.03 14.90
N LYS A 42 -7.23 13.00 15.82
CA LYS A 42 -6.19 14.04 15.99
C LYS A 42 -4.85 13.40 16.32
N HIS A 43 -4.08 13.07 15.31
CA HIS A 43 -2.72 12.58 15.44
C HIS A 43 -1.75 13.77 15.44
N HIS A 44 -0.80 13.75 16.37
CA HIS A 44 0.28 14.72 16.38
C HIS A 44 1.09 14.59 15.08
N LYS A 45 1.44 15.71 14.43
CA LYS A 45 2.12 15.74 13.10
C LYS A 45 3.33 14.78 13.01
N LYS A 46 4.10 14.67 14.11
CA LYS A 46 5.24 13.74 14.23
C LYS A 46 4.87 12.26 14.01
N LYS A 47 3.69 11.81 14.47
CA LYS A 47 3.23 10.42 14.28
C LYS A 47 3.00 10.13 12.79
N ILE A 48 2.39 11.08 12.08
CA ILE A 48 2.10 10.94 10.64
C ILE A 48 3.41 10.89 9.84
N VAL A 49 4.34 11.82 10.13
CA VAL A 49 5.67 11.83 9.49
C VAL A 49 6.44 10.53 9.76
N PHE A 50 6.41 10.05 11.01
CA PHE A 50 7.03 8.78 11.37
C PHE A 50 6.42 7.60 10.59
N LEU A 51 5.09 7.52 10.53
CA LEU A 51 4.36 6.47 9.81
C LEU A 51 4.71 6.46 8.32
N PHE A 52 4.66 7.60 7.64
CA PHE A 52 5.00 7.69 6.21
C PHE A 52 6.47 7.38 5.96
N SER A 53 7.38 7.82 6.84
CA SER A 53 8.78 7.43 6.77
C SER A 53 8.96 5.91 6.87
N ALA A 54 8.27 5.25 7.81
CA ALA A 54 8.32 3.80 7.96
C ALA A 54 7.76 3.08 6.72
N MET A 55 6.61 3.53 6.19
CA MET A 55 5.99 2.99 4.98
C MET A 55 6.92 3.09 3.76
N ARG A 56 7.59 4.24 3.57
CA ARG A 56 8.55 4.46 2.48
C ARG A 56 9.74 3.51 2.56
N HIS A 57 10.33 3.35 3.75
CA HIS A 57 11.44 2.42 3.96
C HIS A 57 11.00 0.97 3.72
N PHE A 58 9.84 0.57 4.25
CA PHE A 58 9.32 -0.77 4.05
C PHE A 58 9.05 -1.08 2.57
N ALA A 59 8.47 -0.14 1.83
CA ALA A 59 8.28 -0.28 0.39
C ALA A 59 9.60 -0.47 -0.37
N GLN A 60 10.67 0.23 0.03
CA GLN A 60 12.00 0.03 -0.55
C GLN A 60 12.60 -1.33 -0.19
N GLU A 61 12.43 -1.81 1.04
CA GLU A 61 12.86 -3.15 1.46
C GLU A 61 12.15 -4.24 0.66
N LEU A 62 10.83 -4.13 0.47
CA LEU A 62 10.07 -5.07 -0.35
C LEU A 62 10.54 -5.11 -1.80
N LYS A 63 10.84 -3.94 -2.40
CA LYS A 63 11.44 -3.87 -3.75
C LYS A 63 12.79 -4.59 -3.81
N LYS A 64 13.66 -4.36 -2.81
CA LYS A 64 14.97 -5.04 -2.70
C LYS A 64 14.81 -6.56 -2.54
N ASN A 65 13.75 -7.01 -1.89
CA ASN A 65 13.42 -8.42 -1.70
C ASN A 65 12.71 -9.07 -2.91
N GLY A 66 12.57 -8.34 -4.03
CA GLY A 66 12.04 -8.83 -5.30
C GLY A 66 10.52 -8.73 -5.45
N HIS A 67 9.83 -7.99 -4.58
CA HIS A 67 8.40 -7.72 -4.74
C HIS A 67 8.18 -6.63 -5.78
N HIS A 68 7.12 -6.76 -6.58
CA HIS A 68 6.62 -5.68 -7.43
C HIS A 68 5.81 -4.72 -6.55
N VAL A 69 6.39 -3.58 -6.17
CA VAL A 69 5.74 -2.61 -5.27
C VAL A 69 5.30 -1.36 -6.01
N VAL A 70 4.00 -1.08 -5.96
CA VAL A 70 3.40 0.20 -6.35
C VAL A 70 3.17 1.03 -5.09
N TYR A 71 3.70 2.25 -5.07
CA TYR A 71 3.62 3.16 -3.92
C TYR A 71 3.09 4.52 -4.37
N THR A 72 1.99 4.98 -3.79
CA THR A 72 1.48 6.35 -4.00
C THR A 72 1.90 7.22 -2.81
N GLN A 73 2.67 8.28 -3.08
CA GLN A 73 3.04 9.26 -2.04
C GLN A 73 1.92 10.27 -1.78
N LEU A 74 1.97 10.93 -0.63
CA LEU A 74 0.95 11.89 -0.21
C LEU A 74 0.86 13.09 -1.16
N ASP A 75 2.00 13.52 -1.69
CA ASP A 75 2.17 14.64 -2.60
C ASP A 75 2.13 14.22 -4.08
N ASP A 76 1.80 12.96 -4.38
CA ASP A 76 1.59 12.50 -5.74
C ASP A 76 0.39 13.24 -6.37
N PRO A 77 0.55 13.90 -7.52
CA PRO A 77 -0.53 14.66 -8.15
C PRO A 77 -1.73 13.79 -8.57
N GLU A 78 -1.52 12.48 -8.75
CA GLU A 78 -2.60 11.53 -9.05
C GLU A 78 -3.24 10.92 -7.79
N ASN A 79 -2.80 11.27 -6.58
CA ASN A 79 -3.31 10.69 -5.33
C ASN A 79 -4.82 10.94 -5.18
N ALA A 80 -5.60 9.86 -5.01
CA ALA A 80 -7.05 9.88 -4.94
C ALA A 80 -7.58 10.22 -3.53
N SER A 81 -6.69 10.59 -2.61
CA SER A 81 -6.98 11.09 -1.25
C SER A 81 -7.72 10.14 -0.31
N SER A 82 -7.99 8.90 -0.74
CA SER A 82 -8.68 7.87 0.05
C SER A 82 -8.23 6.47 -0.37
N PHE A 83 -8.25 5.49 0.55
CA PHE A 83 -7.90 4.10 0.21
C PHE A 83 -8.78 3.53 -0.91
N LYS A 84 -10.09 3.79 -0.85
CA LYS A 84 -11.03 3.32 -1.87
C LYS A 84 -10.70 3.90 -3.25
N GLY A 85 -10.43 5.21 -3.33
CA GLY A 85 -10.05 5.86 -4.58
C GLY A 85 -8.71 5.34 -5.13
N GLU A 86 -7.73 5.17 -4.24
CA GLU A 86 -6.41 4.62 -4.56
C GLU A 86 -6.53 3.19 -5.11
N LEU A 87 -7.28 2.32 -4.43
CA LEU A 87 -7.56 0.97 -4.92
C LEU A 87 -8.21 1.02 -6.30
N GLN A 88 -9.31 1.76 -6.47
CA GLN A 88 -9.98 1.91 -7.77
C GLN A 88 -9.04 2.37 -8.88
N ARG A 89 -8.16 3.34 -8.59
CA ARG A 89 -7.15 3.79 -9.56
C ARG A 89 -6.21 2.66 -9.96
N GLN A 90 -5.65 1.92 -9.00
CA GLN A 90 -4.69 0.85 -9.31
C GLN A 90 -5.33 -0.33 -10.04
N ILE A 91 -6.55 -0.68 -9.68
CA ILE A 91 -7.32 -1.76 -10.34
C ILE A 91 -7.51 -1.45 -11.81
N LYS A 92 -7.93 -0.21 -12.11
CA LYS A 92 -8.11 0.27 -13.47
C LYS A 92 -6.77 0.35 -14.21
N LYS A 93 -5.73 0.90 -13.57
CA LYS A 93 -4.39 1.05 -14.15
C LYS A 93 -3.76 -0.28 -14.54
N HIS A 94 -4.02 -1.33 -13.77
CA HIS A 94 -3.46 -2.67 -14.00
C HIS A 94 -4.43 -3.66 -14.66
N ASN A 95 -5.58 -3.20 -15.17
CA ASN A 95 -6.60 -4.02 -15.86
C ASN A 95 -6.99 -5.29 -15.07
N MET A 96 -7.20 -5.15 -13.77
CA MET A 96 -7.45 -6.31 -12.91
C MET A 96 -8.94 -6.68 -12.93
N SER A 97 -9.27 -7.82 -13.54
CA SER A 97 -10.64 -8.27 -13.82
C SER A 97 -11.42 -8.74 -12.60
N SER A 98 -10.74 -9.06 -11.48
CA SER A 98 -11.39 -9.40 -10.23
C SER A 98 -10.56 -8.93 -9.02
N PRO A 99 -11.08 -7.98 -8.23
CA PRO A 99 -10.61 -7.60 -6.90
C PRO A 99 -10.30 -8.70 -5.87
N GLN A 100 -9.27 -9.51 -6.02
CA GLN A 100 -8.71 -10.19 -4.84
C GLN A 100 -7.79 -9.21 -4.10
N TYR A 101 -8.38 -8.34 -3.27
CA TYR A 101 -7.63 -7.58 -2.28
C TYR A 101 -7.71 -8.34 -0.97
N MET A 102 -6.60 -8.90 -0.52
CA MET A 102 -6.51 -9.45 0.81
C MET A 102 -6.15 -8.33 1.78
N VAL A 103 -7.16 -7.77 2.45
CA VAL A 103 -6.97 -6.90 3.61
C VAL A 103 -7.07 -7.80 4.84
N GLN A 104 -5.96 -7.97 5.55
CA GLN A 104 -6.00 -8.64 6.85
C GLN A 104 -6.11 -7.59 7.95
N PHE A 105 -7.14 -7.71 8.77
CA PHE A 105 -7.28 -6.96 10.01
C PHE A 105 -6.54 -7.68 11.14
#